data_AF-A0AAW7AHS7-F1
#
_entry.id   AF-A0AAW7AHS7-F1
#
_cell.length_a   1.000
_cell.length_b   1.000
_cell.length_c   1.000
_cell.angle_alpha   90.00
_cell.angle_beta   90.00
_cell.angle_gamma   90.00
#
_symmetry.space_group_name_H-M   'P 1'
#
loop_
_entity.id
_entity.type
_entity.pdbx_description
1 polymer ?
#
loop_
_entity_poly.entity_id
_entity_poly.type
_entity_poly.pdbx_seq_one_letter_code
_entity_poly.pdbx_strand_id
1 'polypeptide(L)'
;MKHIIKLFMVFIIFISAIITYINPDAQAAEEDQWDKIKERGELRVGLSADYAPYEFEHNVNGKSEYAGIDIDLAKKIAKDNDVKLKIVNMQFDSLLGAIKTGKIDFIISGMTPTPEREKEVDFSNPYMTVEQKMIVKKSEADRFQNIDDFANQKIGVQKQTQQEKIAQTEIENAQIQSLTRVPEVIMSLKSGKINGMVIEGPVAEAYLKQNEDLAFADDVQFNEGTKQTAIAVPKNSPELMERLNASIKDVEDKGLLADYKASAAEAMKKDEGNFFTKYGNFFIKGIKNTILISIVGVVLGAVFGAFIALLKLSKVRVLRWLASAYIEFLRGTPLLVQVFLVYFGTTAVLGLNISALICGMIALVINCSAYIAEIIRAGINAVDKGQTEAARSLGLSYGQTMKSVVLPQAIKNILPALGNEFVTVIKESSIVSVIGVSEIMFNAQVVQGASFDPFTPLIIAAILYFILTFTLSRIMYFFEGRLKVSD
;
A
#
# COMPACT_ATOMS: atom_id res chain seq x y z
N MET A 1 32.70 9.11 -24.92
CA MET A 1 32.83 7.64 -24.72
C MET A 1 33.43 7.28 -23.36
N LYS A 2 34.60 7.81 -22.98
CA LYS A 2 35.23 7.56 -21.66
C LYS A 2 34.38 7.98 -20.44
N HIS A 3 33.61 9.07 -20.52
CA HIS A 3 32.75 9.53 -19.40
C HIS A 3 31.47 8.71 -19.22
N ILE A 4 30.88 8.22 -20.32
CA ILE A 4 29.69 7.35 -20.27
C ILE A 4 30.06 5.95 -19.75
N ILE A 5 31.24 5.45 -20.14
CA ILE A 5 31.78 4.19 -19.61
C ILE A 5 32.09 4.32 -18.11
N LYS A 6 32.61 5.46 -17.65
CA LYS A 6 32.82 5.72 -16.21
C LYS A 6 31.50 5.79 -15.43
N LEU A 7 30.46 6.44 -15.96
CA LEU A 7 29.15 6.50 -15.32
C LEU A 7 28.45 5.13 -15.27
N PHE A 8 28.61 4.33 -16.33
CA PHE A 8 28.10 2.95 -16.39
C PHE A 8 28.91 1.99 -15.50
N MET A 9 30.22 2.18 -15.36
CA MET A 9 31.04 1.47 -14.37
C MET A 9 30.63 1.85 -12.94
N VAL A 10 30.30 3.10 -12.65
CA VAL A 10 29.78 3.49 -11.32
C VAL A 10 28.44 2.81 -11.04
N PHE A 11 27.55 2.72 -12.04
CA PHE A 11 26.27 2.01 -11.90
C PHE A 11 26.43 0.48 -11.76
N ILE A 12 27.36 -0.12 -12.51
CA ILE A 12 27.73 -1.55 -12.37
C ILE A 12 28.43 -1.81 -11.04
N ILE A 13 29.27 -0.90 -10.55
CA ILE A 13 29.91 -0.99 -9.23
C ILE A 13 28.86 -0.85 -8.12
N PHE A 14 27.82 -0.03 -8.32
CA PHE A 14 26.70 0.09 -7.40
C PHE A 14 25.86 -1.21 -7.37
N ILE A 15 25.59 -1.82 -8.53
CA ILE A 15 24.89 -3.11 -8.64
C ILE A 15 25.76 -4.28 -8.17
N SER A 16 27.07 -4.26 -8.46
CA SER A 16 27.98 -5.31 -8.01
C SER A 16 28.25 -5.21 -6.52
N ALA A 17 28.29 -4.00 -5.94
CA ALA A 17 28.35 -3.80 -4.48
C ALA A 17 27.11 -4.36 -3.77
N ILE A 18 25.93 -4.31 -4.41
CA ILE A 18 24.72 -4.98 -3.93
C ILE A 18 24.84 -6.51 -4.03
N ILE A 19 25.53 -7.04 -5.04
CA ILE A 19 25.72 -8.50 -5.23
C ILE A 19 26.85 -9.05 -4.36
N THR A 20 27.90 -8.28 -4.07
CA THR A 20 29.03 -8.67 -3.19
C THR A 20 28.73 -8.49 -1.70
N TYR A 21 27.55 -7.98 -1.33
CA TYR A 21 27.03 -8.04 0.04
C TYR A 21 26.27 -9.34 0.35
N ILE A 22 26.33 -10.32 -0.55
CA ILE A 22 25.93 -11.69 -0.26
C ILE A 22 27.19 -12.46 0.16
N ASN A 23 27.68 -12.18 1.37
CA ASN A 23 28.48 -13.15 2.13
C ASN A 23 27.51 -13.84 3.10
N PRO A 24 27.20 -15.13 2.91
CA PRO A 24 26.59 -15.91 3.95
C PRO A 24 27.71 -16.41 4.85
N ASP A 25 28.24 -15.56 5.73
CA ASP A 25 29.07 -16.02 6.86
C ASP A 25 29.31 -14.90 7.86
N ALA A 26 28.52 -14.89 8.92
CA ALA A 26 29.01 -15.01 10.29
C ALA A 26 27.79 -14.93 11.20
N GLN A 27 27.61 -15.99 11.98
CA GLN A 27 26.68 -16.08 13.10
C GLN A 27 27.12 -15.11 14.20
N ALA A 28 27.03 -13.81 13.93
CA ALA A 28 26.89 -12.82 14.98
C ALA A 28 25.58 -13.18 15.68
N ALA A 29 25.64 -13.39 17.01
CA ALA A 29 24.44 -13.60 17.81
C ALA A 29 23.38 -12.60 17.34
N GLU A 30 22.20 -13.09 16.91
CA GLU A 30 21.11 -12.23 16.49
C GLU A 30 20.89 -11.22 17.62
N GLU A 31 21.34 -9.99 17.41
CA GLU A 31 21.10 -8.90 18.33
C GLU A 31 19.58 -8.82 18.54
N ASP A 32 19.16 -8.95 19.80
CA ASP A 32 17.75 -9.06 20.16
C ASP A 32 17.00 -7.86 19.56
N GLN A 33 15.77 -8.10 19.08
CA GLN A 33 14.98 -7.03 18.45
C GLN A 33 14.82 -5.82 19.36
N TRP A 34 14.82 -6.03 20.68
CA TRP A 34 14.77 -4.98 21.67
C TRP A 34 15.98 -4.03 21.60
N ASP A 35 17.20 -4.54 21.47
CA ASP A 35 18.40 -3.71 21.42
C ASP A 35 18.34 -2.74 20.24
N LYS A 36 17.88 -3.21 19.07
CA LYS A 36 17.67 -2.39 17.87
C LYS A 36 16.59 -1.33 18.06
N ILE A 37 15.54 -1.63 18.81
CA ILE A 37 14.47 -0.67 19.13
C ILE A 37 15.01 0.42 20.06
N LYS A 38 15.77 0.01 21.08
CA LYS A 38 16.33 0.90 22.10
C LYS A 38 17.40 1.82 21.54
N GLU A 39 18.33 1.31 20.73
CA GLU A 39 19.35 2.12 20.06
C GLU A 39 18.72 3.19 19.17
N ARG A 40 17.66 2.84 18.45
CA ARG A 40 16.91 3.76 17.60
C ARG A 40 16.04 4.75 18.40
N GLY A 41 15.62 4.39 19.61
CA GLY A 41 14.70 5.17 20.46
C GLY A 41 13.28 5.29 19.88
N GLU A 42 12.88 4.39 18.97
CA GLU A 42 11.59 4.41 18.29
C GLU A 42 11.05 2.98 18.08
N LEU A 43 9.82 2.76 18.51
CA LEU A 43 9.06 1.53 18.43
C LEU A 43 8.02 1.64 17.30
N ARG A 44 8.14 0.77 16.31
CA ARG A 44 7.38 0.78 15.06
C ARG A 44 6.29 -0.29 15.12
N VAL A 45 5.05 0.11 15.33
CA VAL A 45 3.90 -0.80 15.40
C VAL A 45 3.22 -0.85 14.04
N GLY A 46 3.12 -2.04 13.46
CA GLY A 46 2.32 -2.28 12.26
C GLY A 46 0.87 -2.58 12.60
N LEU A 47 -0.06 -2.00 11.85
CA LEU A 47 -1.51 -2.23 11.98
C LEU A 47 -2.28 -1.89 10.71
N SER A 48 -3.57 -2.24 10.67
CA SER A 48 -4.52 -1.87 9.61
C SER A 48 -5.62 -0.96 10.16
N ALA A 49 -5.48 0.36 9.98
CA ALA A 49 -6.35 1.36 10.64
C ALA A 49 -7.75 1.54 10.00
N ASP A 50 -8.43 0.43 9.70
CA ASP A 50 -9.82 0.34 9.22
C ASP A 50 -10.67 -0.61 10.08
N TYR A 51 -10.27 -0.83 11.33
CA TYR A 51 -10.83 -1.85 12.22
C TYR A 51 -11.32 -1.25 13.54
N ALA A 52 -12.11 -0.18 13.46
CA ALA A 52 -12.70 0.46 14.64
C ALA A 52 -13.60 -0.53 15.41
N PRO A 53 -13.50 -0.63 16.75
CA PRO A 53 -12.86 0.31 17.69
C PRO A 53 -11.38 0.03 18.03
N TYR A 54 -10.74 -0.94 17.40
CA TYR A 54 -9.38 -1.37 17.76
C TYR A 54 -8.31 -0.41 17.23
N GLU A 55 -8.35 -0.13 15.94
CA GLU A 55 -7.45 0.83 15.30
C GLU A 55 -8.14 1.52 14.13
N PHE A 56 -8.11 2.85 14.17
CA PHE A 56 -8.66 3.68 13.11
C PHE A 56 -7.98 5.03 13.09
N GLU A 57 -7.99 5.67 11.92
CA GLU A 57 -7.59 7.06 11.82
C GLU A 57 -8.79 7.96 12.12
N HIS A 58 -8.54 9.08 12.81
CA HIS A 58 -9.53 10.12 13.04
C HIS A 58 -8.89 11.50 12.84
N ASN A 59 -9.73 12.50 12.61
CA ASN A 59 -9.28 13.87 12.44
C ASN A 59 -9.29 14.58 13.80
N VAL A 60 -8.14 15.14 14.19
CA VAL A 60 -8.03 16.05 15.34
C VAL A 60 -7.44 17.36 14.84
N ASN A 61 -8.25 18.43 14.86
CA ASN A 61 -7.82 19.79 14.45
C ASN A 61 -7.16 19.85 13.06
N GLY A 62 -7.67 19.08 12.10
CA GLY A 62 -7.17 19.03 10.74
C GLY A 62 -5.96 18.13 10.53
N LYS A 63 -5.49 17.41 11.57
CA LYS A 63 -4.42 16.40 11.48
C LYS A 63 -5.02 15.01 11.57
N SER A 64 -4.51 14.09 10.77
CA SER A 64 -4.80 12.67 10.96
C SER A 64 -4.03 12.17 12.17
N GLU A 65 -4.76 11.60 13.12
CA GLU A 65 -4.22 10.90 14.28
C GLU A 65 -4.79 9.47 14.30
N TYR A 66 -4.13 8.58 15.05
CA TYR A 66 -4.60 7.22 15.27
C TYR A 66 -5.29 7.13 16.63
N ALA A 67 -6.42 6.44 16.66
CA ALA A 67 -7.18 6.14 17.88
C ALA A 67 -7.66 4.69 17.88
N GLY A 68 -8.03 4.22 19.06
CA GLY A 68 -8.53 2.87 19.28
C GLY A 68 -7.78 2.12 20.38
N ILE A 69 -8.32 0.95 20.72
CA ILE A 69 -7.82 0.10 21.80
C ILE A 69 -6.36 -0.31 21.55
N ASP A 70 -6.04 -0.73 20.33
CA ASP A 70 -4.71 -1.19 19.94
C ASP A 70 -3.71 -0.03 19.91
N ILE A 71 -4.20 1.18 19.60
CA ILE A 71 -3.39 2.41 19.63
C ILE A 71 -3.04 2.81 21.06
N ASP A 72 -3.99 2.76 21.98
CA ASP A 72 -3.74 3.12 23.38
C ASP A 72 -2.85 2.06 24.07
N LEU A 73 -2.98 0.78 23.72
CA LEU A 73 -2.04 -0.26 24.10
C LEU A 73 -0.62 0.00 23.54
N ALA A 74 -0.50 0.38 22.27
CA ALA A 74 0.79 0.74 21.66
C ALA A 74 1.43 1.96 22.36
N LYS A 75 0.64 2.99 22.68
CA LYS A 75 1.10 4.17 23.45
C LYS A 75 1.59 3.77 24.85
N LYS A 76 0.87 2.87 25.51
CA LYS A 76 1.25 2.35 26.84
C LYS A 76 2.59 1.62 26.79
N ILE A 77 2.75 0.70 25.85
CA ILE A 77 4.01 -0.05 25.65
C ILE A 77 5.17 0.91 25.38
N ALA A 78 4.99 1.88 24.49
CA ALA A 78 6.04 2.85 24.17
C ALA A 78 6.42 3.69 25.40
N LYS A 79 5.42 4.13 26.19
CA LYS A 79 5.62 4.89 27.43
C LYS A 79 6.33 4.07 28.51
N ASP A 80 5.94 2.81 28.70
CA ASP A 80 6.54 1.92 29.72
C ASP A 80 8.03 1.65 29.46
N ASN A 81 8.45 1.76 28.20
CA ASN A 81 9.81 1.48 27.79
C ASN A 81 10.60 2.71 27.34
N ASP A 82 10.09 3.92 27.58
CA ASP A 82 10.76 5.20 27.28
C ASP A 82 11.24 5.33 25.81
N VAL A 83 10.40 4.91 24.87
CA VAL A 83 10.67 5.00 23.41
C VAL A 83 9.56 5.76 22.69
N LYS A 84 9.89 6.36 21.54
CA LYS A 84 8.89 7.03 20.70
C LYS A 84 8.02 6.00 19.99
N LEU A 85 6.72 6.24 19.92
CA LEU A 85 5.81 5.41 19.13
C LEU A 85 5.76 5.90 17.68
N LYS A 86 5.89 4.97 16.73
CA LYS A 86 5.61 5.19 15.31
C LYS A 86 4.63 4.15 14.81
N ILE A 87 3.44 4.60 14.44
CA ILE A 87 2.45 3.76 13.78
C ILE A 87 2.80 3.62 12.30
N VAL A 88 2.74 2.39 11.80
CA VAL A 88 2.93 2.04 10.39
C VAL A 88 1.65 1.38 9.87
N ASN A 89 0.75 2.21 9.33
CA ASN A 89 -0.52 1.76 8.77
C ASN A 89 -0.33 1.12 7.37
N MET A 90 -0.82 -0.10 7.17
CA MET A 90 -0.78 -0.82 5.89
C MET A 90 -1.95 -1.81 5.79
N GLN A 91 -2.08 -2.55 4.68
CA GLN A 91 -3.09 -3.60 4.56
C GLN A 91 -2.80 -4.76 5.52
N PHE A 92 -3.85 -5.34 6.12
CA PHE A 92 -3.73 -6.43 7.10
C PHE A 92 -2.91 -7.63 6.58
N ASP A 93 -3.10 -8.02 5.32
CA ASP A 93 -2.39 -9.13 4.67
C ASP A 93 -0.89 -8.85 4.42
N SER A 94 -0.46 -7.59 4.55
CA SER A 94 0.93 -7.17 4.43
C SER A 94 1.70 -7.18 5.76
N LEU A 95 1.02 -7.27 6.90
CA LEU A 95 1.62 -7.13 8.25
C LEU A 95 2.67 -8.21 8.53
N LEU A 96 2.34 -9.48 8.25
CA LEU A 96 3.28 -10.60 8.46
C LEU A 96 4.52 -10.52 7.56
N GLY A 97 4.40 -9.93 6.36
CA GLY A 97 5.57 -9.65 5.52
C GLY A 97 6.42 -8.50 6.06
N ALA A 98 5.78 -7.46 6.59
CA ALA A 98 6.45 -6.29 7.16
C ALA A 98 7.26 -6.62 8.42
N ILE A 99 6.76 -7.49 9.30
CA ILE A 99 7.49 -7.90 10.50
C ILE A 99 8.72 -8.75 10.15
N LYS A 100 8.58 -9.71 9.23
CA LYS A 100 9.70 -10.56 8.76
C LYS A 100 10.82 -9.78 8.09
N THR A 101 10.47 -8.70 7.40
CA THR A 101 11.43 -7.84 6.69
C THR A 101 11.99 -6.73 7.58
N GLY A 102 11.60 -6.67 8.85
CA GLY A 102 12.05 -5.66 9.81
C GLY A 102 11.53 -4.25 9.52
N LYS A 103 10.47 -4.09 8.71
CA LYS A 103 9.82 -2.79 8.46
C LYS A 103 9.09 -2.26 9.70
N ILE A 104 8.49 -3.18 10.44
CA ILE A 104 7.85 -2.95 11.74
C ILE A 104 8.54 -3.84 12.78
N ASP A 105 8.45 -3.44 14.04
CA ASP A 105 9.03 -4.19 15.15
C ASP A 105 8.06 -5.27 15.66
N PHE A 106 6.76 -4.98 15.69
CA PHE A 106 5.69 -5.94 16.01
C PHE A 106 4.33 -5.43 15.53
N ILE A 107 3.31 -6.28 15.65
CA ILE A 107 1.94 -6.03 15.17
C ILE A 107 0.97 -5.97 16.35
N ILE A 108 0.21 -4.89 16.46
CA ILE A 108 -1.00 -4.80 17.29
C ILE A 108 -2.14 -4.41 16.35
N SER A 109 -2.99 -5.36 15.98
CA SER A 109 -4.06 -5.16 14.99
C SER A 109 -5.14 -6.24 15.11
N GLY A 110 -5.67 -6.44 16.32
CA GLY A 110 -6.66 -7.47 16.64
C GLY A 110 -6.23 -8.90 16.24
N MET A 111 -4.93 -9.18 16.20
CA MET A 111 -4.44 -10.39 15.55
C MET A 111 -4.64 -11.63 16.43
N THR A 112 -5.42 -12.60 15.95
CA THR A 112 -5.56 -13.91 16.60
C THR A 112 -4.32 -14.80 16.37
N PRO A 113 -3.73 -15.42 17.40
CA PRO A 113 -2.75 -16.50 17.25
C PRO A 113 -3.33 -17.70 16.52
N THR A 114 -2.59 -18.27 15.57
CA THR A 114 -3.00 -19.48 14.85
C THR A 114 -1.79 -20.37 14.61
N PRO A 115 -1.95 -21.70 14.49
CA PRO A 115 -0.84 -22.60 14.21
C PRO A 115 -0.06 -22.25 12.93
N GLU A 116 -0.72 -21.64 11.95
CA GLU A 116 -0.08 -21.17 10.72
C GLU A 116 0.75 -19.92 10.96
N ARG A 117 0.25 -18.95 11.73
CA ARG A 117 0.99 -17.72 12.07
C ARG A 117 2.14 -17.99 13.03
N GLU A 118 1.95 -18.90 13.99
CA GLU A 118 2.97 -19.32 14.95
C GLU A 118 4.18 -20.00 14.31
N LYS A 119 4.08 -20.48 13.06
CA LYS A 119 5.25 -20.93 12.31
C LYS A 119 6.15 -19.77 11.87
N GLU A 120 5.58 -18.57 11.76
CA GLU A 120 6.19 -17.42 11.12
C GLU A 120 6.58 -16.31 12.10
N VAL A 121 5.86 -16.20 13.22
CA VAL A 121 6.03 -15.19 14.27
C VAL A 121 5.78 -15.82 15.65
N ASP A 122 6.19 -15.14 16.72
CA ASP A 122 5.78 -15.46 18.10
C ASP A 122 4.63 -14.54 18.52
N PHE A 123 3.89 -14.93 19.56
CA PHE A 123 2.76 -14.15 20.10
C PHE A 123 2.93 -13.86 21.58
N SER A 124 2.52 -12.66 21.99
CA SER A 124 2.40 -12.26 23.39
C SER A 124 1.31 -13.04 24.12
N ASN A 125 1.24 -12.82 25.43
CA ASN A 125 0.02 -13.09 26.18
C ASN A 125 -1.17 -12.36 25.52
N PRO A 126 -2.36 -12.95 25.55
CA PRO A 126 -3.54 -12.31 24.96
C PRO A 126 -3.90 -11.04 25.73
N TYR A 127 -4.30 -9.99 25.01
CA TYR A 127 -4.71 -8.72 25.61
C TYR A 127 -6.23 -8.50 25.57
N MET A 128 -6.95 -9.25 24.72
CA MET A 128 -8.43 -9.32 24.75
C MET A 128 -8.95 -10.65 24.23
N THR A 129 -10.16 -10.98 24.67
CA THR A 129 -11.01 -12.04 24.10
C THR A 129 -12.14 -11.40 23.32
N VAL A 130 -12.42 -11.93 22.12
CA VAL A 130 -13.39 -11.40 21.17
C VAL A 130 -14.28 -12.53 20.65
N GLU A 131 -15.52 -12.20 20.32
CA GLU A 131 -16.44 -13.13 19.68
C GLU A 131 -16.62 -12.76 18.21
N GLN A 132 -16.63 -13.77 17.35
CA GLN A 132 -17.02 -13.63 15.95
C GLN A 132 -18.54 -13.63 15.85
N LYS A 133 -19.08 -12.73 15.03
CA LYS A 133 -20.50 -12.56 14.77
C LYS A 133 -20.77 -12.59 13.28
N MET A 134 -22.00 -12.92 12.94
CA MET A 134 -22.53 -12.82 11.58
C MET A 134 -23.37 -11.55 11.47
N ILE A 135 -23.09 -10.71 10.48
CA ILE A 135 -23.93 -9.57 10.13
C ILE A 135 -24.58 -9.79 8.76
N VAL A 136 -25.80 -9.30 8.63
CA VAL A 136 -26.62 -9.36 7.42
C VAL A 136 -27.22 -7.99 7.10
N LYS A 137 -27.83 -7.85 5.94
CA LYS A 137 -28.74 -6.73 5.69
C LYS A 137 -29.94 -6.85 6.61
N LYS A 138 -30.35 -5.75 7.23
CA LYS A 138 -31.54 -5.72 8.10
C LYS A 138 -32.81 -6.16 7.36
N SER A 139 -32.92 -5.85 6.07
CA SER A 139 -34.05 -6.30 5.23
C SER A 139 -34.09 -7.81 4.98
N GLU A 140 -33.01 -8.54 5.28
CA GLU A 140 -32.90 -9.99 5.11
C GLU A 140 -32.73 -10.72 6.45
N ALA A 141 -32.83 -10.02 7.59
CA ALA A 141 -32.63 -10.61 8.91
C ALA A 141 -33.61 -11.75 9.22
N ASP A 142 -34.86 -11.65 8.75
CA ASP A 142 -35.86 -12.72 8.93
C ASP A 142 -35.55 -13.99 8.13
N ARG A 143 -34.72 -13.88 7.09
CA ARG A 143 -34.30 -15.00 6.24
C ARG A 143 -33.06 -15.71 6.77
N PHE A 144 -32.23 -15.01 7.53
CA PHE A 144 -30.92 -15.47 7.96
C PHE A 144 -30.82 -15.38 9.48
N GLN A 145 -31.32 -16.41 10.15
CA GLN A 145 -31.37 -16.46 11.61
C GLN A 145 -30.28 -17.38 12.16
N ASN A 146 -30.08 -18.55 11.56
CA ASN A 146 -29.16 -19.57 12.04
C ASN A 146 -28.04 -19.86 11.02
N ILE A 147 -27.02 -20.63 11.42
CA ILE A 147 -25.86 -20.91 10.57
C ILE A 147 -26.21 -21.72 9.30
N ASP A 148 -27.24 -22.57 9.37
CA ASP A 148 -27.68 -23.42 8.26
C ASP A 148 -28.35 -22.60 7.16
N ASP A 149 -28.97 -21.46 7.49
CA ASP A 149 -29.55 -20.52 6.51
C ASP A 149 -28.46 -19.96 5.56
N PHE A 150 -27.20 -19.99 5.97
CA PHE A 150 -26.06 -19.57 5.18
C PHE A 150 -25.47 -20.67 4.30
N ALA A 151 -26.01 -21.90 4.35
CA ALA A 151 -25.57 -22.97 3.49
C ALA A 151 -25.73 -22.60 2.00
N ASN A 152 -24.68 -22.83 1.21
CA ASN A 152 -24.61 -22.45 -0.20
C ASN A 152 -24.72 -20.95 -0.50
N GLN A 153 -24.73 -20.08 0.51
CA GLN A 153 -24.81 -18.63 0.34
C GLN A 153 -23.43 -18.02 0.10
N LYS A 154 -23.42 -16.74 -0.32
CA LYS A 154 -22.20 -15.96 -0.47
C LYS A 154 -21.84 -15.29 0.85
N ILE A 155 -20.66 -15.56 1.37
CA ILE A 155 -20.19 -15.04 2.66
C ILE A 155 -18.98 -14.16 2.44
N GLY A 156 -19.06 -12.91 2.89
CA GLY A 156 -17.93 -11.99 2.83
C GLY A 156 -17.05 -12.07 4.07
N VAL A 157 -15.76 -11.98 3.85
CA VAL A 157 -14.75 -11.99 4.92
C VAL A 157 -13.59 -11.09 4.54
N GLN A 158 -12.84 -10.62 5.54
CA GLN A 158 -11.54 -10.01 5.29
C GLN A 158 -10.51 -11.11 5.00
N LYS A 159 -9.68 -10.90 3.99
CA LYS A 159 -8.68 -11.85 3.49
C LYS A 159 -7.57 -12.09 4.52
N GLN A 160 -7.10 -13.34 4.62
CA GLN A 160 -6.08 -13.83 5.55
C GLN A 160 -6.42 -13.67 7.04
N THR A 161 -7.71 -13.79 7.38
CA THR A 161 -8.21 -13.64 8.76
C THR A 161 -8.82 -14.93 9.33
N GLN A 162 -9.13 -14.94 10.62
CA GLN A 162 -9.82 -16.08 11.24
C GLN A 162 -11.28 -16.19 10.80
N GLN A 163 -11.91 -15.07 10.47
CA GLN A 163 -13.25 -14.99 9.92
C GLN A 163 -13.33 -15.73 8.58
N GLU A 164 -12.29 -15.60 7.74
CA GLU A 164 -12.17 -16.38 6.51
C GLU A 164 -12.09 -17.89 6.79
N LYS A 165 -11.27 -18.31 7.76
CA LYS A 165 -11.17 -19.72 8.16
C LYS A 165 -12.52 -20.24 8.67
N ILE A 166 -13.15 -19.55 9.61
CA ILE A 166 -14.46 -19.92 10.17
C ILE A 166 -15.51 -20.04 9.07
N ALA A 167 -15.59 -19.07 8.16
CA ALA A 167 -16.54 -19.14 7.07
C ALA A 167 -16.28 -20.32 6.12
N GLN A 168 -15.02 -20.69 5.90
CA GLN A 168 -14.63 -21.84 5.06
C GLN A 168 -14.90 -23.19 5.74
N THR A 169 -14.76 -23.27 7.07
CA THR A 169 -14.80 -24.56 7.79
C THR A 169 -16.14 -24.85 8.46
N GLU A 170 -16.88 -23.82 8.85
CA GLU A 170 -18.11 -23.97 9.65
C GLU A 170 -19.40 -23.69 8.87
N ILE A 171 -19.34 -23.01 7.72
CA ILE A 171 -20.53 -22.72 6.91
C ILE A 171 -20.57 -23.65 5.69
N GLU A 172 -21.60 -24.50 5.64
CA GLU A 172 -21.69 -25.56 4.64
C GLU A 172 -21.75 -25.01 3.20
N ASN A 173 -20.83 -25.46 2.34
CA ASN A 173 -20.79 -25.11 0.91
C ASN A 173 -20.82 -23.59 0.62
N ALA A 174 -20.36 -22.76 1.56
CA ALA A 174 -20.36 -21.31 1.41
C ALA A 174 -19.46 -20.84 0.27
N GLN A 175 -19.96 -19.89 -0.52
CA GLN A 175 -19.18 -19.18 -1.54
C GLN A 175 -18.45 -18.00 -0.89
N ILE A 176 -17.19 -18.19 -0.52
CA ILE A 176 -16.42 -17.19 0.22
C ILE A 176 -15.93 -16.07 -0.69
N GLN A 177 -16.31 -14.84 -0.37
CA GLN A 177 -15.79 -13.62 -1.00
C GLN A 177 -14.80 -12.94 -0.04
N SER A 178 -13.52 -13.23 -0.23
CA SER A 178 -12.42 -12.64 0.55
C SER A 178 -11.96 -11.32 -0.04
N LEU A 179 -12.08 -10.23 0.73
CA LEU A 179 -11.66 -8.87 0.32
C LEU A 179 -10.62 -8.32 1.29
N THR A 180 -9.84 -7.34 0.84
CA THR A 180 -8.64 -6.90 1.57
C THR A 180 -8.99 -6.05 2.80
N ARG A 181 -10.10 -5.32 2.74
CA ARG A 181 -10.51 -4.33 3.76
C ARG A 181 -11.94 -4.53 4.22
N VAL A 182 -12.20 -4.27 5.50
CA VAL A 182 -13.55 -4.39 6.09
C VAL A 182 -14.60 -3.51 5.39
N PRO A 183 -14.34 -2.22 5.11
CA PRO A 183 -15.31 -1.40 4.38
C PRO A 183 -15.73 -1.98 3.02
N GLU A 184 -14.85 -2.72 2.33
CA GLU A 184 -15.17 -3.36 1.04
C GLU A 184 -16.13 -4.55 1.21
N VAL A 185 -15.97 -5.32 2.29
CA VAL A 185 -16.88 -6.41 2.65
C VAL A 185 -18.24 -5.84 3.04
N ILE A 186 -18.27 -4.79 3.86
CA ILE A 186 -19.51 -4.07 4.21
C ILE A 186 -20.21 -3.53 2.96
N MET A 187 -19.49 -2.91 2.04
CA MET A 187 -20.07 -2.46 0.76
C MET A 187 -20.64 -3.62 -0.07
N SER A 188 -19.96 -4.76 -0.08
CA SER A 188 -20.44 -5.97 -0.78
C SER A 188 -21.71 -6.51 -0.14
N LEU A 189 -21.80 -6.47 1.19
CA LEU A 189 -23.01 -6.81 1.93
C LEU A 189 -24.14 -5.82 1.56
N LYS A 190 -23.93 -4.52 1.74
CA LYS A 190 -24.93 -3.47 1.45
C LYS A 190 -25.42 -3.49 -0.01
N SER A 191 -24.55 -3.83 -0.96
CA SER A 191 -24.92 -3.96 -2.38
C SER A 191 -25.58 -5.30 -2.73
N GLY A 192 -25.69 -6.25 -1.80
CA GLY A 192 -26.32 -7.56 -2.01
C GLY A 192 -25.46 -8.53 -2.83
N LYS A 193 -24.15 -8.29 -2.91
CA LYS A 193 -23.20 -9.22 -3.57
C LYS A 193 -22.89 -10.44 -2.70
N ILE A 194 -22.99 -10.27 -1.39
CA ILE A 194 -22.92 -11.32 -0.37
C ILE A 194 -24.19 -11.28 0.49
N ASN A 195 -24.49 -12.39 1.15
CA ASN A 195 -25.67 -12.58 1.99
C ASN A 195 -25.37 -12.38 3.49
N GLY A 196 -24.14 -12.68 3.91
CA GLY A 196 -23.67 -12.46 5.27
C GLY A 196 -22.19 -12.10 5.29
N MET A 197 -21.75 -11.51 6.39
CA MET A 197 -20.34 -11.26 6.66
C MET A 197 -19.97 -11.76 8.06
N VAL A 198 -18.90 -12.54 8.14
CA VAL A 198 -18.30 -12.93 9.42
C VAL A 198 -17.32 -11.84 9.85
N ILE A 199 -17.48 -11.33 11.06
CA ILE A 199 -16.75 -10.16 11.58
C ILE A 199 -16.66 -10.21 13.11
N GLU A 200 -15.69 -9.53 13.72
CA GLU A 200 -15.65 -9.42 15.18
C GLU A 200 -16.81 -8.59 15.73
N GLY A 201 -17.35 -9.04 16.87
CA GLY A 201 -18.48 -8.43 17.56
C GLY A 201 -18.31 -6.93 17.80
N PRO A 202 -17.22 -6.45 18.45
CA PRO A 202 -17.04 -5.02 18.69
C PRO A 202 -17.00 -4.17 17.41
N VAL A 203 -16.45 -4.71 16.31
CA VAL A 203 -16.39 -4.02 15.01
C VAL A 203 -17.77 -4.01 14.37
N ALA A 204 -18.48 -5.14 14.40
CA ALA A 204 -19.86 -5.22 13.95
C ALA A 204 -20.77 -4.23 14.70
N GLU A 205 -20.68 -4.18 16.03
CA GLU A 205 -21.42 -3.22 16.86
C GLU A 205 -21.14 -1.78 16.44
N ALA A 206 -19.87 -1.43 16.15
CA ALA A 206 -19.51 -0.11 15.67
C ALA A 206 -20.15 0.20 14.31
N TYR A 207 -20.15 -0.75 13.36
CA TYR A 207 -20.81 -0.59 12.07
C TYR A 207 -22.33 -0.46 12.20
N LEU A 208 -22.99 -1.32 12.97
CA LEU A 208 -24.45 -1.32 13.15
C LEU A 208 -24.95 -0.04 13.84
N LYS A 209 -24.18 0.52 14.77
CA LYS A 209 -24.49 1.83 15.39
C LYS A 209 -24.53 2.98 14.38
N GLN A 210 -23.77 2.88 13.29
CA GLN A 210 -23.66 3.91 12.26
C GLN A 210 -24.45 3.59 10.98
N ASN A 211 -24.88 2.34 10.82
CA ASN A 211 -25.57 1.83 9.63
C ASN A 211 -26.85 1.09 10.05
N GLU A 212 -27.97 1.82 10.05
CA GLU A 212 -29.28 1.27 10.44
C GLU A 212 -29.82 0.18 9.51
N ASP A 213 -29.22 0.01 8.33
CA ASP A 213 -29.57 -0.99 7.32
C ASP A 213 -28.84 -2.33 7.50
N LEU A 214 -27.99 -2.46 8.52
CA LEU A 214 -27.34 -3.71 8.92
C LEU A 214 -27.97 -4.25 10.21
N ALA A 215 -27.89 -5.57 10.39
CA ALA A 215 -28.34 -6.26 11.60
C ALA A 215 -27.44 -7.47 11.90
N PHE A 216 -27.42 -7.89 13.17
CA PHE A 216 -26.86 -9.18 13.55
C PHE A 216 -27.80 -10.30 13.10
N ALA A 217 -27.22 -11.45 12.74
CA ALA A 217 -27.95 -12.71 12.74
C ALA A 217 -27.77 -13.34 14.13
N ASP A 218 -28.66 -12.96 15.06
CA ASP A 218 -28.45 -13.14 16.52
C ASP A 218 -28.32 -14.61 16.95
N ASP A 219 -28.96 -15.55 16.24
CA ASP A 219 -28.90 -16.98 16.56
C ASP A 219 -27.72 -17.72 15.90
N VAL A 220 -26.89 -17.02 15.12
CA VAL A 220 -25.66 -17.60 14.55
C VAL A 220 -24.58 -17.68 15.61
N GLN A 221 -24.16 -18.90 15.92
CA GLN A 221 -23.02 -19.19 16.79
C GLN A 221 -21.97 -19.99 16.01
N PHE A 222 -20.71 -19.62 16.19
CA PHE A 222 -19.57 -20.34 15.62
C PHE A 222 -18.91 -21.20 16.70
N ASN A 223 -18.56 -22.43 16.35
CA ASN A 223 -17.84 -23.36 17.23
C ASN A 223 -16.49 -22.78 17.65
N GLU A 224 -15.76 -22.19 16.70
CA GLU A 224 -14.54 -21.44 16.97
C GLU A 224 -14.77 -19.92 17.09
N GLY A 225 -15.96 -19.51 17.54
CA GLY A 225 -16.37 -18.10 17.58
C GLY A 225 -15.63 -17.25 18.61
N THR A 226 -15.19 -17.82 19.73
CA THR A 226 -14.42 -17.07 20.74
C THR A 226 -12.93 -17.16 20.43
N LYS A 227 -12.29 -16.02 20.18
CA LYS A 227 -10.86 -15.93 19.86
C LYS A 227 -10.15 -14.98 20.81
N GLN A 228 -8.87 -15.26 21.06
CA GLN A 228 -8.00 -14.34 21.77
C GLN A 228 -7.19 -13.52 20.77
N THR A 229 -6.94 -12.27 21.09
CA THR A 229 -6.08 -11.37 20.32
C THR A 229 -4.77 -11.15 21.08
N ALA A 230 -3.66 -11.16 20.36
CA ALA A 230 -2.32 -11.03 20.93
C ALA A 230 -1.42 -10.21 20.00
N ILE A 231 -0.32 -9.70 20.55
CA ILE A 231 0.70 -8.98 19.81
C ILE A 231 1.59 -10.00 19.09
N ALA A 232 1.73 -9.87 17.77
CA ALA A 232 2.65 -10.70 16.99
C ALA A 232 4.04 -10.05 16.94
N VAL A 233 5.08 -10.81 17.27
CA VAL A 233 6.48 -10.36 17.33
C VAL A 233 7.39 -11.24 16.45
N PRO A 234 8.55 -10.75 16.00
CA PRO A 234 9.50 -11.58 15.25
C PRO A 234 9.93 -12.79 16.09
N LYS A 235 10.18 -13.91 15.42
CA LYS A 235 10.73 -15.11 16.08
C LYS A 235 12.00 -14.78 16.86
N ASN A 236 12.20 -15.47 17.98
CA ASN A 236 13.40 -15.35 18.81
C ASN A 236 13.62 -13.93 19.37
N SER A 237 12.55 -13.27 19.83
CA SER A 237 12.64 -11.93 20.46
C SER A 237 12.28 -11.96 21.96
N PRO A 238 13.02 -12.70 22.81
CA PRO A 238 12.65 -12.92 24.21
C PRO A 238 12.57 -11.63 25.03
N GLU A 239 13.49 -10.67 24.88
CA GLU A 239 13.43 -9.44 25.70
C GLU A 239 12.26 -8.55 25.26
N LEU A 240 12.05 -8.40 23.95
CA LEU A 240 10.87 -7.71 23.42
C LEU A 240 9.58 -8.36 23.94
N MET A 241 9.49 -9.69 23.90
CA MET A 241 8.34 -10.45 24.39
C MET A 241 8.06 -10.20 25.88
N GLU A 242 9.10 -10.23 26.72
CA GLU A 242 8.98 -9.98 28.15
C GLU A 242 8.43 -8.58 28.44
N ARG A 243 8.93 -7.55 27.75
CA ARG A 243 8.48 -6.15 27.91
C ARG A 243 7.04 -5.94 27.46
N LEU A 244 6.64 -6.58 26.35
CA LEU A 244 5.27 -6.54 25.86
C LEU A 244 4.32 -7.20 26.87
N ASN A 245 4.67 -8.39 27.34
CA ASN A 245 3.88 -9.12 28.34
C ASN A 245 3.78 -8.37 29.67
N ALA A 246 4.85 -7.69 30.11
CA ALA A 246 4.80 -6.83 31.29
C ALA A 246 3.82 -5.66 31.13
N SER A 247 3.79 -5.03 29.95
CA SER A 247 2.87 -3.94 29.64
C SER A 247 1.42 -4.43 29.57
N ILE A 248 1.17 -5.58 28.95
CA ILE A 248 -0.15 -6.23 28.89
C ILE A 248 -0.64 -6.58 30.29
N LYS A 249 0.23 -7.16 31.12
CA LYS A 249 -0.08 -7.47 32.51
C LYS A 249 -0.45 -6.22 33.31
N ASP A 250 0.28 -5.11 33.14
CA ASP A 250 -0.05 -3.85 33.82
C ASP A 250 -1.40 -3.27 33.36
N VAL A 251 -1.75 -3.45 32.07
CA VAL A 251 -3.07 -3.08 31.54
C VAL A 251 -4.18 -3.91 32.16
N GLU A 252 -3.96 -5.22 32.32
CA GLU A 252 -4.90 -6.14 32.96
C GLU A 252 -5.06 -5.84 34.46
N ASP A 253 -3.95 -5.78 35.20
CA ASP A 253 -3.93 -5.57 36.66
C ASP A 253 -4.58 -4.23 37.06
N LYS A 254 -4.48 -3.19 36.20
CA LYS A 254 -5.09 -1.87 36.41
C LYS A 254 -6.47 -1.70 35.76
N GLY A 255 -6.96 -2.69 35.01
CA GLY A 255 -8.24 -2.60 34.31
C GLY A 255 -8.31 -1.52 33.22
N LEU A 256 -7.18 -1.11 32.64
CA LEU A 256 -7.09 0.01 31.69
C LEU A 256 -7.82 -0.26 30.37
N LEU A 257 -8.13 -1.52 30.06
CA LEU A 257 -8.85 -1.88 28.85
C LEU A 257 -10.24 -1.22 28.78
N ALA A 258 -10.90 -1.01 29.92
CA ALA A 258 -12.18 -0.30 29.96
C ALA A 258 -12.02 1.17 29.54
N ASP A 259 -10.96 1.83 30.00
CA ASP A 259 -10.62 3.20 29.63
C ASP A 259 -10.26 3.30 28.16
N TYR A 260 -9.52 2.33 27.61
CA TYR A 260 -9.17 2.29 26.19
C TYR A 260 -10.42 2.13 25.31
N LYS A 261 -11.38 1.28 25.73
CA LYS A 261 -12.68 1.15 25.05
C LYS A 261 -13.47 2.46 25.10
N ALA A 262 -13.47 3.17 26.24
CA ALA A 262 -14.13 4.47 26.38
C ALA A 262 -13.47 5.56 25.53
N SER A 263 -12.13 5.62 25.52
CA SER A 263 -11.31 6.50 24.68
C SER A 263 -11.59 6.26 23.19
N ALA A 264 -11.60 5.00 22.76
CA ALA A 264 -11.96 4.61 21.40
C ALA A 264 -13.40 5.03 21.05
N ALA A 265 -14.35 4.79 21.96
CA ALA A 265 -15.74 5.21 21.77
C ALA A 265 -15.88 6.73 21.62
N GLU A 266 -15.16 7.50 22.42
CA GLU A 266 -15.12 8.97 22.33
C GLU A 266 -14.51 9.43 20.99
N ALA A 267 -13.38 8.84 20.57
CA ALA A 267 -12.74 9.16 19.30
C ALA A 267 -13.60 8.78 18.07
N MET A 268 -14.50 7.81 18.20
CA MET A 268 -15.50 7.46 17.18
C MET A 268 -16.73 8.37 17.17
N LYS A 269 -16.97 9.18 18.22
CA LYS A 269 -18.15 10.05 18.26
C LYS A 269 -18.15 11.03 17.09
N LYS A 270 -19.36 11.35 16.67
CA LYS A 270 -19.64 12.27 15.57
C LYS A 270 -19.19 13.68 15.98
N ASP A 271 -18.07 14.13 15.44
CA ASP A 271 -17.76 15.55 15.36
C ASP A 271 -18.90 16.24 14.57
N GLU A 272 -19.46 17.34 15.08
CA GLU A 272 -20.71 17.97 14.61
C GLU A 272 -20.58 18.67 13.23
N GLY A 273 -19.43 18.51 12.57
CA GLY A 273 -19.15 19.07 11.25
C GLY A 273 -19.76 18.29 10.08
N ASN A 274 -19.81 18.93 8.91
CA ASN A 274 -20.14 18.24 7.66
C ASN A 274 -18.97 17.35 7.18
N PHE A 275 -19.23 16.48 6.19
CA PHE A 275 -18.23 15.55 5.68
C PHE A 275 -16.92 16.24 5.27
N PHE A 276 -16.99 17.40 4.62
CA PHE A 276 -15.81 18.11 4.12
C PHE A 276 -15.01 18.78 5.24
N THR A 277 -15.64 19.30 6.28
CA THR A 277 -14.93 19.84 7.45
C THR A 277 -14.19 18.73 8.19
N LYS A 278 -14.78 17.53 8.27
CA LYS A 278 -14.18 16.37 8.97
C LYS A 278 -13.08 15.69 8.15
N TYR A 279 -13.29 15.51 6.84
CA TYR A 279 -12.43 14.64 6.02
C TYR A 279 -11.69 15.35 4.88
N GLY A 280 -12.00 16.62 4.59
CA GLY A 280 -11.39 17.37 3.47
C GLY A 280 -9.87 17.40 3.51
N ASN A 281 -9.27 17.51 4.71
CA ASN A 281 -7.82 17.52 4.87
C ASN A 281 -7.14 16.21 4.44
N PHE A 282 -7.80 15.06 4.60
CA PHE A 282 -7.28 13.78 4.09
C PHE A 282 -7.15 13.81 2.57
N PHE A 283 -8.16 14.32 1.87
CA PHE A 283 -8.12 14.43 0.41
C PHE A 283 -7.10 15.47 -0.06
N ILE A 284 -6.94 16.61 0.63
CA ILE A 284 -5.90 17.60 0.31
C ILE A 284 -4.50 16.98 0.45
N LYS A 285 -4.25 16.26 1.56
CA LYS A 285 -3.01 15.50 1.77
C LYS A 285 -2.79 14.48 0.66
N GLY A 286 -3.84 13.75 0.29
CA GLY A 286 -3.84 12.78 -0.80
C GLY A 286 -3.43 13.41 -2.14
N ILE A 287 -4.09 14.51 -2.54
CA ILE A 287 -3.78 15.24 -3.78
C ILE A 287 -2.31 15.69 -3.80
N LYS A 288 -1.82 16.28 -2.71
CA LYS A 288 -0.43 16.73 -2.61
C LYS A 288 0.55 15.59 -2.85
N ASN A 289 0.31 14.44 -2.20
CA ASN A 289 1.19 13.28 -2.33
C ASN A 289 1.08 12.63 -3.71
N THR A 290 -0.12 12.48 -4.28
CA THR A 290 -0.32 12.00 -5.66
C THR A 290 0.48 12.84 -6.64
N ILE A 291 0.33 14.16 -6.60
CA ILE A 291 1.06 15.07 -7.50
C ILE A 291 2.57 14.95 -7.30
N LEU A 292 3.05 14.94 -6.05
CA LEU A 292 4.47 14.84 -5.74
C LEU A 292 5.07 13.55 -6.30
N ILE A 293 4.44 12.40 -6.00
CA ILE A 293 4.91 11.09 -6.44
C ILE A 293 4.89 11.01 -7.98
N SER A 294 3.84 11.51 -8.63
CA SER A 294 3.74 11.45 -10.09
C SER A 294 4.75 12.36 -10.79
N ILE A 295 5.01 13.57 -10.27
CA ILE A 295 6.04 14.47 -10.81
C ILE A 295 7.41 13.82 -10.69
N VAL A 296 7.75 13.28 -9.50
CA VAL A 296 9.03 12.58 -9.30
C VAL A 296 9.15 11.37 -10.21
N GLY A 297 8.09 10.57 -10.31
CA GLY A 297 7.99 9.40 -11.18
C GLY A 297 8.28 9.73 -12.64
N VAL A 298 7.62 10.75 -13.19
CA VAL A 298 7.79 11.14 -14.60
C VAL A 298 9.10 11.86 -14.86
N VAL A 299 9.53 12.78 -13.99
CA VAL A 299 10.76 13.56 -14.23
C VAL A 299 11.98 12.66 -14.13
N LEU A 300 12.11 11.88 -13.07
CA LEU A 300 13.23 10.94 -12.94
C LEU A 300 13.07 9.76 -13.90
N GLY A 301 11.85 9.27 -14.10
CA GLY A 301 11.54 8.25 -15.11
C GLY A 301 11.95 8.69 -16.52
N ALA A 302 11.79 9.95 -16.88
CA ALA A 302 12.23 10.47 -18.17
C ALA A 302 13.76 10.53 -18.29
N VAL A 303 14.45 10.92 -17.22
CA VAL A 303 15.92 10.93 -17.18
C VAL A 303 16.47 9.50 -17.32
N PHE A 304 15.98 8.56 -16.52
CA PHE A 304 16.40 7.16 -16.60
C PHE A 304 15.94 6.49 -17.89
N GLY A 305 14.72 6.77 -18.35
CA GLY A 305 14.17 6.24 -19.59
C GLY A 305 14.94 6.71 -20.81
N ALA A 306 15.38 7.98 -20.85
CA ALA A 306 16.28 8.47 -21.89
C ALA A 306 17.63 7.74 -21.88
N PHE A 307 18.19 7.48 -20.69
CA PHE A 307 19.42 6.71 -20.56
C PHE A 307 19.24 5.26 -21.07
N ILE A 308 18.18 4.57 -20.66
CA ILE A 308 17.88 3.21 -21.11
C ILE A 308 17.58 3.18 -22.62
N ALA A 309 16.90 4.18 -23.18
CA ALA A 309 16.67 4.30 -24.62
C ALA A 309 17.98 4.39 -25.39
N LEU A 310 18.96 5.17 -24.91
CA LEU A 310 20.28 5.26 -25.53
C LEU A 310 21.02 3.91 -25.51
N LEU A 311 20.91 3.13 -24.43
CA LEU A 311 21.47 1.78 -24.36
C LEU A 311 20.80 0.85 -25.38
N LYS A 312 19.46 0.92 -25.49
CA LYS A 312 18.69 0.12 -26.44
C LYS A 312 18.99 0.46 -27.91
N LEU A 313 19.25 1.73 -28.22
CA LEU A 313 19.62 2.20 -29.55
C LEU A 313 21.11 1.99 -29.87
N SER A 314 21.91 1.51 -28.91
CA SER A 314 23.34 1.27 -29.10
C SER A 314 23.61 0.20 -30.17
N LYS A 315 24.75 0.34 -30.85
CA LYS A 315 25.29 -0.69 -31.75
C LYS A 315 25.90 -1.87 -30.98
N VAL A 316 26.24 -1.68 -29.71
CA VAL A 316 26.81 -2.72 -28.86
C VAL A 316 25.72 -3.71 -28.46
N ARG A 317 25.84 -4.96 -28.93
CA ARG A 317 24.81 -6.00 -28.74
C ARG A 317 24.49 -6.25 -27.26
N VAL A 318 25.49 -6.23 -26.38
CA VAL A 318 25.32 -6.45 -24.94
C VAL A 318 24.49 -5.34 -24.30
N LEU A 319 24.79 -4.06 -24.59
CA LEU A 319 24.04 -2.92 -24.04
C LEU A 319 22.58 -2.94 -24.50
N ARG A 320 22.36 -3.27 -25.78
CA ARG A 320 21.02 -3.43 -26.34
C ARG A 320 20.26 -4.55 -25.65
N TRP A 321 20.90 -5.71 -25.46
CA TRP A 321 20.28 -6.87 -24.83
C TRP A 321 19.91 -6.58 -23.37
N LEU A 322 20.80 -5.96 -22.58
CA LEU A 322 20.52 -5.57 -21.20
C LEU A 322 19.35 -4.58 -21.11
N ALA A 323 19.32 -3.56 -21.98
CA ALA A 323 18.22 -2.61 -22.03
C ALA A 323 16.90 -3.26 -22.46
N SER A 324 16.94 -4.20 -23.42
CA SER A 324 15.76 -4.98 -23.80
C SER A 324 15.24 -5.82 -22.62
N ALA A 325 16.11 -6.56 -21.94
CA ALA A 325 15.73 -7.37 -20.79
C ALA A 325 15.11 -6.53 -19.67
N TYR A 326 15.71 -5.38 -19.34
CA TYR A 326 15.17 -4.42 -18.37
C TYR A 326 13.75 -3.96 -18.75
N ILE A 327 13.57 -3.51 -19.99
CA ILE A 327 12.28 -3.00 -20.47
C ILE A 327 11.23 -4.10 -20.51
N GLU A 328 11.56 -5.27 -21.05
CA GLU A 328 10.63 -6.39 -21.20
C GLU A 328 10.20 -6.92 -19.84
N PHE A 329 11.12 -7.03 -18.88
CA PHE A 329 10.80 -7.45 -17.52
C PHE A 329 9.89 -6.46 -16.79
N LEU A 330 10.23 -5.17 -16.80
CA LEU A 330 9.46 -4.16 -16.05
C LEU A 330 8.10 -3.85 -16.67
N ARG A 331 7.98 -3.87 -18.00
CA ARG A 331 6.68 -3.73 -18.67
C ARG A 331 5.86 -5.02 -18.65
N GLY A 332 6.52 -6.16 -18.43
CA GLY A 332 5.90 -7.48 -18.32
C GLY A 332 5.46 -7.87 -16.89
N THR A 333 5.82 -7.06 -15.87
CA THR A 333 5.48 -7.32 -14.47
C THR A 333 4.52 -6.28 -13.92
N PRO A 334 3.53 -6.65 -13.09
CA PRO A 334 2.62 -5.68 -12.48
C PRO A 334 3.37 -4.67 -11.60
N LEU A 335 2.97 -3.40 -11.65
CA LEU A 335 3.55 -2.34 -10.81
C LEU A 335 3.42 -2.67 -9.31
N LEU A 336 2.33 -3.32 -8.89
CA LEU A 336 2.12 -3.75 -7.51
C LEU A 336 3.26 -4.65 -7.01
N VAL A 337 3.70 -5.60 -7.84
CA VAL A 337 4.82 -6.49 -7.51
C VAL A 337 6.11 -5.69 -7.36
N GLN A 338 6.34 -4.71 -8.24
CA GLN A 338 7.51 -3.84 -8.18
C GLN A 338 7.51 -2.98 -6.90
N VAL A 339 6.35 -2.47 -6.48
CA VAL A 339 6.19 -1.74 -5.21
C VAL A 339 6.55 -2.63 -4.02
N PHE A 340 6.05 -3.87 -3.97
CA PHE A 340 6.39 -4.80 -2.89
C PHE A 340 7.86 -5.20 -2.88
N LEU A 341 8.46 -5.47 -4.05
CA LEU A 341 9.89 -5.79 -4.14
C LEU A 341 10.76 -4.63 -3.64
N VAL A 342 10.44 -3.39 -4.01
CA VAL A 342 11.18 -2.22 -3.52
C VAL A 342 10.93 -2.02 -2.03
N TYR A 343 9.68 -2.08 -1.58
CA TYR A 343 9.35 -1.85 -0.18
C TYR A 343 10.00 -2.88 0.74
N PHE A 344 9.70 -4.17 0.57
CA PHE A 344 10.23 -5.23 1.42
C PHE A 344 11.71 -5.53 1.13
N GLY A 345 12.13 -5.50 -0.13
CA GLY A 345 13.51 -5.83 -0.52
C GLY A 345 14.55 -4.80 -0.08
N THR A 346 14.22 -3.51 -0.02
CA THR A 346 15.18 -2.50 0.47
C THR A 346 15.61 -2.74 1.92
N THR A 347 14.71 -3.24 2.77
CA THR A 347 15.05 -3.54 4.15
C THR A 347 15.60 -4.95 4.31
N ALA A 348 14.98 -5.95 3.68
CA ALA A 348 15.44 -7.34 3.79
C ALA A 348 16.81 -7.61 3.14
N VAL A 349 17.12 -6.95 2.01
CA VAL A 349 18.35 -7.21 1.24
C VAL A 349 19.43 -6.17 1.53
N LEU A 350 19.06 -4.89 1.62
CA LEU A 350 20.04 -3.81 1.80
C LEU A 350 20.19 -3.36 3.27
N GLY A 351 19.35 -3.86 4.18
CA GLY A 351 19.30 -3.37 5.57
C GLY A 351 18.80 -1.92 5.69
N LEU A 352 18.28 -1.33 4.61
CA LEU A 352 17.88 0.07 4.57
C LEU A 352 16.39 0.20 4.89
N ASN A 353 16.06 0.80 6.04
CA ASN A 353 14.69 1.15 6.36
C ASN A 353 14.28 2.48 5.67
N ILE A 354 13.91 2.36 4.40
CA ILE A 354 13.42 3.47 3.59
C ILE A 354 11.91 3.64 3.81
N SER A 355 11.46 4.91 3.87
CA SER A 355 10.05 5.25 4.04
C SER A 355 9.19 4.74 2.87
N ALA A 356 7.94 4.36 3.15
CA ALA A 356 7.00 3.86 2.15
C ALA A 356 6.83 4.84 0.96
N LEU A 357 6.80 6.15 1.23
CA LEU A 357 6.71 7.19 0.21
C LEU A 357 7.87 7.12 -0.79
N ILE A 358 9.11 6.99 -0.29
CA ILE A 358 10.31 6.92 -1.13
C ILE A 358 10.34 5.58 -1.87
N CYS A 359 9.99 4.46 -1.22
CA CYS A 359 9.86 3.17 -1.90
C CYS A 359 8.85 3.21 -3.05
N GLY A 360 7.69 3.84 -2.83
CA GLY A 360 6.69 4.07 -3.87
C GLY A 360 7.23 4.92 -5.04
N MET A 361 7.95 6.01 -4.74
CA MET A 361 8.61 6.82 -5.77
C MET A 361 9.64 6.02 -6.56
N ILE A 362 10.50 5.23 -5.91
CA ILE A 362 11.51 4.41 -6.57
C ILE A 362 10.83 3.39 -7.51
N ALA A 363 9.81 2.69 -7.03
CA ALA A 363 9.07 1.73 -7.83
C ALA A 363 8.43 2.39 -9.07
N LEU A 364 7.80 3.55 -8.91
CA LEU A 364 7.21 4.32 -10.01
C LEU A 364 8.26 4.84 -10.99
N VAL A 365 9.42 5.31 -10.52
CA VAL A 365 10.52 5.77 -11.39
C VAL A 365 11.08 4.62 -12.22
N ILE A 366 11.31 3.45 -11.59
CA ILE A 366 11.81 2.25 -12.27
C ILE A 366 10.81 1.84 -13.36
N ASN A 367 9.54 1.72 -13.00
CA ASN A 367 8.48 1.36 -13.94
C ASN A 367 8.38 2.35 -15.10
N CYS A 368 8.18 3.63 -14.78
CA CYS A 368 8.01 4.70 -15.76
C CYS A 368 9.22 4.83 -16.70
N SER A 369 10.44 4.58 -16.21
CA SER A 369 11.64 4.62 -17.05
C SER A 369 11.62 3.58 -18.18
N ALA A 370 11.02 2.40 -17.96
CA ALA A 370 10.92 1.36 -18.99
C ALA A 370 9.90 1.73 -20.08
N TYR A 371 8.76 2.33 -19.70
CA TYR A 371 7.76 2.84 -20.63
C TYR A 371 8.31 4.04 -21.42
N ILE A 372 8.93 5.00 -20.74
CA ILE A 372 9.54 6.17 -21.40
C ILE A 372 10.67 5.76 -22.34
N ALA A 373 11.50 4.78 -21.96
CA ALA A 373 12.55 4.29 -22.86
C ALA A 373 11.98 3.76 -24.19
N GLU A 374 10.84 3.07 -24.14
CA GLU A 374 10.14 2.60 -25.33
C GLU A 374 9.47 3.72 -26.11
N ILE A 375 8.90 4.71 -25.44
CA ILE A 375 8.34 5.90 -26.09
C ILE A 375 9.44 6.63 -26.87
N ILE A 376 10.61 6.86 -26.27
CA ILE A 376 11.73 7.53 -26.92
C ILE A 376 12.22 6.74 -28.13
N ARG A 377 12.40 5.42 -27.97
CA ARG A 377 12.81 4.53 -29.07
C ARG A 377 11.79 4.55 -30.20
N ALA A 378 10.50 4.44 -29.88
CA ALA A 378 9.42 4.46 -30.86
C ALA A 378 9.35 5.80 -31.60
N GLY A 379 9.48 6.92 -30.89
CA GLY A 379 9.48 8.26 -31.48
C GLY A 379 10.65 8.51 -32.43
N ILE A 380 11.84 8.00 -32.11
CA ILE A 380 13.01 8.04 -33.01
C ILE A 380 12.77 7.19 -34.26
N ASN A 381 12.22 5.98 -34.10
CA ASN A 381 11.96 5.07 -35.21
C ASN A 381 10.76 5.49 -36.08
N ALA A 382 9.91 6.39 -35.59
CA ALA A 382 8.78 6.93 -36.35
C ALA A 382 9.20 7.95 -37.42
N VAL A 383 10.44 8.47 -37.35
CA VAL A 383 10.97 9.35 -38.39
C VAL A 383 11.29 8.52 -39.64
N ASP A 384 10.81 8.97 -40.80
CA ASP A 384 10.98 8.28 -42.07
C ASP A 384 12.46 8.01 -42.39
N LYS A 385 12.77 6.79 -42.86
CA LYS A 385 14.15 6.38 -43.15
C LYS A 385 14.78 7.22 -44.27
N GLY A 386 13.98 7.69 -45.23
CA GLY A 386 14.40 8.58 -46.31
C GLY A 386 14.98 9.91 -45.80
N GLN A 387 14.53 10.42 -44.65
CA GLN A 387 15.15 11.59 -44.02
C GLN A 387 16.59 11.32 -43.58
N THR A 388 16.85 10.11 -43.09
CA THR A 388 18.20 9.68 -42.72
C THR A 388 19.06 9.47 -43.97
N GLU A 389 18.51 8.85 -45.01
CA GLU A 389 19.19 8.63 -46.30
C GLU A 389 19.54 9.94 -47.00
N ALA A 390 18.60 10.89 -47.08
CA ALA A 390 18.82 12.22 -47.65
C ALA A 390 19.92 13.00 -46.89
N ALA A 391 19.89 12.98 -45.55
CA ALA A 391 20.93 13.59 -44.75
C ALA A 391 22.30 12.96 -44.99
N ARG A 392 22.37 11.64 -45.21
CA ARG A 392 23.62 10.96 -45.57
C ARG A 392 24.11 11.34 -46.96
N SER A 393 23.22 11.49 -47.93
CA SER A 393 23.55 11.98 -49.28
C SER A 393 24.10 13.40 -49.27
N LEU A 394 23.67 14.24 -48.31
CA LEU A 394 24.21 15.58 -48.07
C LEU A 394 25.52 15.59 -47.24
N GLY A 395 26.09 14.42 -46.94
CA GLY A 395 27.37 14.30 -46.23
C GLY A 395 27.29 14.42 -44.71
N LEU A 396 26.09 14.44 -44.11
CA LEU A 396 25.96 14.50 -42.65
C LEU A 396 26.44 13.18 -42.01
N SER A 397 27.26 13.30 -40.95
CA SER A 397 27.61 12.18 -40.06
C SER A 397 26.39 11.70 -39.26
N TYR A 398 26.42 10.49 -38.69
CA TYR A 398 25.30 9.94 -37.91
C TYR A 398 24.87 10.88 -36.77
N GLY A 399 25.84 11.49 -36.08
CA GLY A 399 25.56 12.44 -35.01
C GLY A 399 24.91 13.72 -35.51
N GLN A 400 25.35 14.23 -36.67
CA GLN A 400 24.74 15.40 -37.31
C GLN A 400 23.32 15.08 -37.80
N THR A 401 23.11 13.93 -38.45
CA THR A 401 21.77 13.48 -38.87
C THR A 401 20.85 13.31 -37.66
N MET A 402 21.31 12.69 -36.58
CA MET A 402 20.52 12.51 -35.36
C MET A 402 20.15 13.86 -34.74
N LYS A 403 21.11 14.77 -34.57
CA LYS A 403 20.89 16.06 -33.90
C LYS A 403 20.03 17.03 -34.74
N SER A 404 20.26 17.09 -36.04
CA SER A 404 19.69 18.14 -36.90
C SER A 404 18.44 17.69 -37.68
N VAL A 405 18.22 16.39 -37.85
CA VAL A 405 17.11 15.87 -38.68
C VAL A 405 16.18 14.99 -37.85
N VAL A 406 16.70 13.91 -37.26
CA VAL A 406 15.87 12.87 -36.62
C VAL A 406 15.33 13.33 -35.27
N LEU A 407 16.17 13.79 -34.36
CA LEU A 407 15.76 14.12 -32.99
C LEU A 407 14.73 15.26 -32.91
N PRO A 408 14.84 16.36 -33.68
CA PRO A 408 13.81 17.41 -33.67
C PRO A 408 12.42 16.88 -34.08
N GLN A 409 12.36 16.00 -35.08
CA GLN A 409 11.12 15.36 -35.52
C GLN A 409 10.63 14.33 -34.50
N ALA A 410 11.54 13.51 -33.96
CA ALA A 410 11.22 12.53 -32.94
C ALA A 410 10.64 13.17 -31.68
N ILE A 411 11.16 14.33 -31.25
CA ILE A 411 10.65 15.08 -30.08
C ILE A 411 9.18 15.45 -30.27
N LYS A 412 8.75 15.85 -31.48
CA LYS A 412 7.35 16.14 -31.79
C LYS A 412 6.44 14.91 -31.57
N ASN A 413 6.97 13.70 -31.77
CA ASN A 413 6.25 12.44 -31.53
C ASN A 413 6.35 11.96 -30.07
N ILE A 414 7.46 12.24 -29.40
CA ILE A 414 7.75 11.79 -28.02
C ILE A 414 6.95 12.60 -27.00
N LEU A 415 6.92 13.93 -27.11
CA LEU A 415 6.29 14.81 -26.13
C LEU A 415 4.80 14.49 -25.86
N PRO A 416 3.95 14.27 -26.88
CA PRO A 416 2.56 13.83 -26.68
C PRO A 416 2.47 12.52 -25.86
N ALA A 417 3.30 11.54 -26.21
CA ALA A 417 3.32 10.25 -25.55
C ALA A 417 3.81 10.34 -24.08
N LEU A 418 4.77 11.22 -23.79
CA LEU A 418 5.19 11.50 -22.41
C LEU A 418 4.08 12.15 -21.57
N GLY A 419 3.27 13.02 -22.18
CA GLY A 419 2.09 13.59 -21.52
C GLY A 419 1.05 12.54 -21.13
N ASN A 420 0.78 11.61 -22.05
CA ASN A 420 -0.11 10.47 -21.78
C ASN A 420 0.45 9.57 -20.67
N GLU A 421 1.77 9.35 -20.66
CA GLU A 421 2.44 8.61 -19.60
C GLU A 421 2.27 9.30 -18.24
N PHE A 422 2.36 10.63 -18.19
CA PHE A 422 2.13 11.37 -16.94
C PHE A 422 0.69 11.20 -16.42
N VAL A 423 -0.30 11.24 -17.30
CA VAL A 423 -1.70 10.94 -16.94
C VAL A 423 -1.86 9.51 -16.40
N THR A 424 -1.14 8.55 -16.98
CA THR A 424 -1.10 7.15 -16.50
C THR A 424 -0.48 7.06 -15.11
N VAL A 425 0.69 7.66 -14.89
CA VAL A 425 1.40 7.65 -13.60
C VAL A 425 0.57 8.27 -12.47
N ILE A 426 -0.27 9.28 -12.74
CA ILE A 426 -1.23 9.79 -11.73
C ILE A 426 -2.17 8.69 -11.26
N LYS A 427 -2.78 7.94 -12.18
CA LYS A 427 -3.72 6.86 -11.84
C LYS A 427 -3.00 5.68 -11.19
N GLU A 428 -1.85 5.29 -11.71
CA GLU A 428 -1.05 4.17 -11.20
C GLU A 428 -0.42 4.44 -9.84
N SER A 429 -0.24 5.71 -9.45
CA SER A 429 0.22 6.06 -8.11
C SER A 429 -0.72 5.55 -7.01
N SER A 430 -1.99 5.29 -7.32
CA SER A 430 -2.94 4.67 -6.37
C SER A 430 -2.47 3.32 -5.82
N ILE A 431 -1.61 2.61 -6.56
CA ILE A 431 -1.10 1.30 -6.14
C ILE A 431 -0.19 1.39 -4.92
N VAL A 432 0.44 2.54 -4.65
CA VAL A 432 1.33 2.69 -3.49
C VAL A 432 0.55 2.80 -2.16
N SER A 433 -0.78 2.94 -2.21
CA SER A 433 -1.66 2.87 -1.04
C SER A 433 -1.53 1.57 -0.26
N VAL A 434 -1.24 0.46 -0.96
CA VAL A 434 -1.12 -0.88 -0.35
C VAL A 434 0.00 -0.97 0.69
N ILE A 435 1.06 -0.17 0.54
CA ILE A 435 2.18 -0.07 1.48
C ILE A 435 2.06 1.14 2.42
N GLY A 436 0.87 1.74 2.51
CA GLY A 436 0.60 2.82 3.46
C GLY A 436 0.94 4.23 2.97
N VAL A 437 1.20 4.44 1.67
CA VAL A 437 1.48 5.80 1.17
C VAL A 437 0.18 6.60 1.11
N SER A 438 0.13 7.71 1.85
CA SER A 438 -1.06 8.57 1.95
C SER A 438 -1.34 9.41 0.70
N GLU A 439 -1.58 8.79 -0.45
CA GLU A 439 -2.11 9.41 -1.66
C GLU A 439 -3.66 9.43 -1.66
N ILE A 440 -4.32 9.88 -2.73
CA ILE A 440 -5.79 10.03 -2.80
C ILE A 440 -6.55 8.75 -2.40
N MET A 441 -6.19 7.59 -2.96
CA MET A 441 -6.91 6.33 -2.70
C MET A 441 -6.72 5.86 -1.26
N PHE A 442 -5.52 5.91 -0.71
CA PHE A 442 -5.25 5.60 0.69
C PHE A 442 -6.07 6.47 1.63
N ASN A 443 -6.09 7.78 1.38
CA ASN A 443 -6.88 8.71 2.20
C ASN A 443 -8.39 8.47 2.03
N ALA A 444 -8.86 8.08 0.85
CA ALA A 444 -10.25 7.68 0.66
C ALA A 444 -10.58 6.44 1.50
N GLN A 445 -9.70 5.44 1.52
CA GLN A 445 -9.87 4.23 2.33
C GLN A 445 -9.84 4.49 3.83
N VAL A 446 -8.95 5.37 4.27
CA VAL A 446 -8.95 5.86 5.66
C VAL A 446 -10.30 6.47 6.01
N VAL A 447 -10.83 7.35 5.14
CA VAL A 447 -12.12 7.98 5.37
C VAL A 447 -13.24 6.94 5.38
N GLN A 448 -13.22 5.91 4.52
CA GLN A 448 -14.21 4.82 4.54
C GLN A 448 -14.31 4.13 5.92
N GLY A 449 -13.15 3.82 6.53
CA GLY A 449 -13.10 3.24 7.88
C GLY A 449 -13.58 4.23 8.94
N ALA A 450 -13.08 5.47 8.89
CA ALA A 450 -13.37 6.49 9.89
C ALA A 450 -14.81 7.06 9.83
N SER A 451 -15.49 6.95 8.69
CA SER A 451 -16.87 7.43 8.51
C SER A 451 -17.91 6.31 8.57
N PHE A 452 -17.48 5.05 8.57
CA PHE A 452 -18.34 3.88 8.36
C PHE A 452 -19.17 3.95 7.06
N ASP A 453 -18.75 4.80 6.11
CA ASP A 453 -19.36 4.98 4.78
C ASP A 453 -18.40 4.50 3.69
N PRO A 454 -18.62 3.30 3.13
CA PRO A 454 -17.72 2.75 2.14
C PRO A 454 -17.88 3.37 0.74
N PHE A 455 -18.92 4.14 0.44
CA PHE A 455 -19.23 4.54 -0.93
C PHE A 455 -18.84 5.99 -1.24
N THR A 456 -19.21 6.94 -0.38
CA THR A 456 -18.97 8.38 -0.63
C THR A 456 -17.50 8.73 -0.84
N PRO A 457 -16.54 8.20 -0.05
CA PRO A 457 -15.12 8.52 -0.24
C PRO A 457 -14.56 8.06 -1.59
N LEU A 458 -15.06 6.95 -2.13
CA LEU A 458 -14.64 6.44 -3.45
C LEU A 458 -15.12 7.34 -4.59
N ILE A 459 -16.34 7.89 -4.49
CA ILE A 459 -16.84 8.88 -5.46
C ILE A 459 -15.95 10.12 -5.45
N ILE A 460 -15.60 10.61 -4.26
CA ILE A 460 -14.72 11.78 -4.12
C ILE A 460 -13.35 11.47 -4.71
N ALA A 461 -12.75 10.32 -4.41
CA ALA A 461 -11.49 9.89 -5.01
C ALA A 461 -11.57 9.86 -6.54
N ALA A 462 -12.64 9.29 -7.11
CA ALA A 462 -12.86 9.23 -8.55
C ALA A 462 -12.94 10.64 -9.18
N ILE A 463 -13.68 11.56 -8.56
CA ILE A 463 -13.78 12.95 -9.01
C ILE A 463 -12.42 13.65 -8.94
N LEU A 464 -11.66 13.47 -7.86
CA LEU A 464 -10.34 14.08 -7.70
C LEU A 464 -9.35 13.57 -8.74
N TYR A 465 -9.29 12.24 -8.95
CA TYR A 465 -8.48 11.65 -10.01
C TYR A 465 -8.90 12.17 -11.39
N PHE A 466 -10.20 12.29 -11.65
CA PHE A 466 -10.71 12.86 -12.90
C PHE A 466 -10.28 14.32 -13.06
N ILE A 467 -10.43 15.17 -12.04
CA ILE A 467 -10.02 16.57 -12.10
C ILE A 467 -8.52 16.69 -12.41
N LEU A 468 -7.67 15.92 -11.73
CA LEU A 468 -6.22 15.94 -11.95
C LEU A 468 -5.86 15.49 -13.37
N THR A 469 -6.38 14.34 -13.79
CA THR A 469 -6.08 13.75 -15.11
C THR A 469 -6.67 14.59 -16.25
N PHE A 470 -7.90 15.06 -16.12
CA PHE A 470 -8.55 15.93 -17.11
C PHE A 470 -7.80 17.25 -17.28
N THR A 471 -7.43 17.90 -16.17
CA THR A 471 -6.65 19.16 -16.20
C THR A 471 -5.32 18.94 -16.90
N LEU A 472 -4.59 17.88 -16.54
CA LEU A 472 -3.32 17.55 -17.17
C LEU A 472 -3.48 17.24 -18.68
N SER A 473 -4.49 16.45 -19.06
CA SER A 473 -4.77 16.15 -20.47
C SER A 473 -5.09 17.43 -21.26
N ARG A 474 -5.85 18.38 -20.70
CA ARG A 474 -6.12 19.66 -21.37
C ARG A 474 -4.87 20.51 -21.56
N ILE A 475 -4.00 20.53 -20.57
CA ILE A 475 -2.69 21.19 -20.68
C ILE A 475 -1.87 20.52 -21.79
N MET A 476 -1.83 19.19 -21.83
CA MET A 476 -1.11 18.45 -22.88
C MET A 476 -1.67 18.72 -24.28
N TYR A 477 -2.99 18.68 -24.47
CA TYR A 477 -3.62 18.99 -25.77
C TYR A 477 -3.29 20.40 -26.26
N PHE A 478 -3.23 21.38 -25.36
CA PHE A 478 -2.82 22.73 -25.72
C PHE A 478 -1.37 22.78 -26.24
N PHE A 479 -0.45 22.05 -25.60
CA PHE A 479 0.94 21.95 -26.07
C PHE A 479 1.07 21.15 -27.38
N GLU A 480 0.32 20.06 -27.54
CA GLU A 480 0.27 19.26 -28.78
C GLU A 480 -0.20 20.08 -29.98
N GLY A 481 -1.26 20.88 -29.80
CA GLY A 481 -1.79 21.74 -30.86
C GLY A 481 -0.77 22.72 -31.40
N ARG A 482 0.11 23.27 -30.55
CA ARG A 482 1.18 24.19 -30.97
C ARG A 482 2.31 23.50 -31.73
N LEU A 483 2.59 22.23 -31.44
CA LEU A 483 3.61 21.46 -32.14
C LEU A 483 3.17 21.12 -33.58
N LYS A 484 1.88 20.85 -33.81
CA LYS A 484 1.32 20.55 -35.14
C LYS A 484 1.24 21.75 -36.09
N VAL A 485 1.25 22.98 -35.58
CA VAL A 485 1.23 24.22 -36.40
C VAL A 485 2.59 24.50 -37.06
N SER A 486 3.63 23.71 -36.75
CA SER A 486 4.98 23.84 -37.28
C SER A 486 5.36 22.77 -38.31
N ASP A 487 4.36 22.15 -38.94
CA ASP A 487 4.46 21.27 -40.11
C ASP A 487 3.94 22.02 -41.35
#